data_AF-A0A9D2LPY7-F1
#
_entry.id   AF-A0A9D2LPY7-F1
#
_cell.length_a   1.000
_cell.length_b   1.000
_cell.length_c   1.000
_cell.angle_alpha   90.00
_cell.angle_beta   90.00
_cell.angle_gamma   90.00
#
_symmetry.space_group_name_H-M   'P 1'
#
loop_
_entity.id
_entity.type
_entity.pdbx_description
1 polymer ?
#
loop_
_entity_poly.entity_id
_entity_poly.type
_entity_poly.pdbx_seq_one_letter_code
_entity_poly.pdbx_strand_id
1 'polypeptide(L)'
;MMPYYFTFGSSRSFPYQNTYIVIMAADFRDAVRAFRDKFPDIHENCLNCSFWYDKKAWEKSGKSVYDGIPPAEVIWTDRCWGEKTDGYDEVYIYVPETQEIIRIEEGTGDNLLAEDVEQGYVDYIYYEQYELAPDMPECDGGQILLEELFRDKYKCTADCIPDVLSMAYGSYMYDCMILPQRSENQ
;
A
#
# COMPACT_ATOMS: atom_id res chain seq x y z
N MET A 1 -7.53 2.20 -7.49
CA MET A 1 -7.74 1.48 -6.21
C MET A 1 -8.97 2.01 -5.47
N MET A 2 -9.69 1.18 -4.69
CA MET A 2 -10.77 1.63 -3.79
C MET A 2 -10.60 1.06 -2.36
N PRO A 3 -10.79 1.87 -1.30
CA PRO A 3 -10.81 1.37 0.07
C PRO A 3 -12.15 0.71 0.40
N TYR A 4 -12.09 -0.45 1.04
CA TYR A 4 -13.21 -1.16 1.63
C TYR A 4 -12.97 -1.37 3.12
N TYR A 5 -13.97 -1.06 3.94
CA TYR A 5 -13.84 -1.04 5.40
C TYR A 5 -14.60 -2.22 5.97
N PHE A 6 -13.94 -3.08 6.74
CA PHE A 6 -14.56 -4.23 7.40
C PHE A 6 -14.50 -4.02 8.90
N THR A 7 -15.66 -3.96 9.54
CA THR A 7 -15.78 -3.62 10.95
C THR A 7 -15.97 -4.84 11.82
N PHE A 8 -15.53 -4.75 13.06
CA PHE A 8 -15.69 -5.78 14.07
C PHE A 8 -16.37 -5.19 15.30
N GLY A 9 -17.46 -5.84 15.71
CA GLY A 9 -18.20 -5.45 16.90
C GLY A 9 -17.51 -5.94 18.18
N SER A 10 -18.28 -6.06 19.25
CA SER A 10 -17.77 -6.51 20.56
C SER A 10 -17.74 -8.03 20.73
N SER A 11 -18.20 -8.81 19.74
CA SER A 11 -18.21 -10.27 19.84
C SER A 11 -16.80 -10.85 19.90
N ARG A 12 -16.58 -11.82 20.80
CA ARG A 12 -15.31 -12.55 20.92
C ARG A 12 -15.08 -13.56 19.78
N SER A 13 -16.09 -13.80 18.94
CA SER A 13 -15.95 -14.66 17.76
C SER A 13 -15.23 -13.98 16.61
N PHE A 14 -15.14 -12.65 16.61
CA PHE A 14 -14.46 -11.90 15.55
C PHE A 14 -12.94 -11.96 15.71
N PRO A 15 -12.18 -11.83 14.60
CA PRO A 15 -10.71 -11.75 14.64
C PRO A 15 -10.19 -10.57 15.47
N TYR A 16 -10.92 -9.46 15.45
CA TYR A 16 -10.70 -8.29 16.28
C TYR A 16 -11.98 -7.88 17.01
N GLN A 17 -11.87 -7.03 18.03
CA GLN A 17 -13.02 -6.46 18.73
C GLN A 17 -12.99 -4.94 18.69
N ASN A 18 -14.16 -4.32 18.47
CA ASN A 18 -14.37 -2.86 18.51
C ASN A 18 -13.41 -2.06 17.62
N THR A 19 -13.10 -2.58 16.44
CA THR A 19 -12.18 -1.94 15.49
C THR A 19 -12.62 -2.25 14.06
N TYR A 20 -11.83 -1.82 13.09
CA TYR A 20 -12.01 -2.11 11.68
C TYR A 20 -10.66 -2.34 11.03
N ILE A 21 -10.68 -2.97 9.87
CA ILE A 21 -9.55 -2.99 8.93
C ILE A 21 -9.96 -2.31 7.64
N VAL A 22 -8.97 -1.88 6.87
CA VAL A 22 -9.16 -1.36 5.52
C VAL A 22 -8.52 -2.34 4.54
N ILE A 23 -9.25 -2.72 3.49
CA ILE A 23 -8.70 -3.46 2.37
C ILE A 23 -8.70 -2.53 1.16
N MET A 24 -7.50 -2.26 0.66
CA MET A 24 -7.26 -1.48 -0.55
C MET A 24 -7.26 -2.44 -1.72
N ALA A 25 -8.29 -2.36 -2.58
CA ALA A 25 -8.54 -3.37 -3.60
C ALA A 25 -8.92 -2.77 -4.96
N ALA A 26 -8.85 -3.57 -6.02
CA ALA A 26 -9.33 -3.16 -7.35
C ALA A 26 -10.85 -2.97 -7.37
N ASP A 27 -11.56 -3.89 -6.71
CA ASP A 27 -13.02 -3.91 -6.61
C ASP A 27 -13.46 -4.67 -5.35
N PHE A 28 -14.77 -4.69 -5.09
CA PHE A 28 -15.33 -5.33 -3.89
C PHE A 28 -15.11 -6.84 -3.85
N ARG A 29 -15.12 -7.51 -5.02
CA ARG A 29 -14.90 -8.95 -5.10
C ARG A 29 -13.46 -9.30 -4.73
N ASP A 30 -12.52 -8.47 -5.16
CA ASP A 30 -11.12 -8.55 -4.79
C ASP A 30 -10.92 -8.36 -3.28
N ALA A 31 -11.57 -7.35 -2.70
CA ALA A 31 -11.53 -7.10 -1.26
C ALA A 31 -12.10 -8.27 -0.45
N VAL A 32 -13.23 -8.83 -0.86
CA VAL A 32 -13.87 -9.99 -0.20
C VAL A 32 -12.98 -11.22 -0.27
N ARG A 33 -12.32 -11.47 -1.40
CA ARG A 33 -11.38 -12.59 -1.54
C ARG A 33 -10.22 -12.43 -0.56
N ALA A 34 -9.56 -11.27 -0.57
CA ALA A 34 -8.45 -10.99 0.35
C ALA A 34 -8.88 -11.06 1.82
N PHE A 35 -10.09 -10.58 2.13
CA PHE A 35 -10.66 -10.70 3.49
C PHE A 35 -10.78 -12.16 3.90
N ARG A 36 -11.36 -13.02 3.05
CA ARG A 36 -11.59 -14.44 3.35
C ARG A 36 -10.32 -15.26 3.44
N ASP A 37 -9.32 -14.93 2.62
CA ASP A 37 -8.01 -15.59 2.65
C ASP A 37 -7.35 -15.42 4.01
N LYS A 38 -7.55 -14.27 4.66
CA LYS A 38 -7.01 -13.98 6.00
C LYS A 38 -7.97 -14.33 7.15
N PHE A 39 -9.26 -14.07 6.97
CA PHE A 39 -10.32 -14.27 7.96
C PHE A 39 -11.42 -15.16 7.38
N PRO A 40 -11.24 -16.49 7.44
CA PRO A 40 -12.21 -17.43 6.88
C PRO A 40 -13.60 -17.25 7.48
N ASP A 41 -14.62 -17.53 6.65
CA ASP A 41 -16.01 -17.54 7.05
C ASP A 41 -16.23 -18.55 8.22
N ILE A 42 -16.81 -18.09 9.34
CA ILE A 42 -17.22 -18.98 10.44
C ILE A 42 -18.55 -19.68 10.11
N HIS A 43 -19.41 -18.98 9.38
CA HIS A 43 -20.67 -19.49 8.87
C HIS A 43 -20.65 -19.43 7.35
N GLU A 44 -21.17 -20.47 6.70
CA GLU A 44 -21.08 -20.61 5.25
C GLU A 44 -21.58 -19.36 4.52
N ASN A 45 -20.73 -18.80 3.64
CA ASN A 45 -20.99 -17.60 2.86
C ASN A 45 -21.24 -16.31 3.68
N CYS A 46 -20.87 -16.30 4.96
CA CYS A 46 -20.97 -15.15 5.83
C CYS A 46 -19.56 -14.67 6.23
N LEU A 47 -19.23 -13.46 5.79
CA LEU A 47 -17.96 -12.83 6.15
C LEU A 47 -17.85 -12.72 7.66
N ASN A 48 -16.67 -13.07 8.20
CA ASN A 48 -16.37 -13.00 9.63
C ASN A 48 -16.13 -11.54 10.11
N CYS A 49 -17.06 -10.64 9.81
CA CYS A 49 -17.07 -9.23 10.20
C CYS A 49 -18.47 -8.82 10.65
N SER A 50 -18.58 -7.72 11.39
CA SER A 50 -19.86 -7.15 11.81
C SER A 50 -20.58 -6.44 10.66
N PHE A 51 -19.84 -5.68 9.86
CA PHE A 51 -20.36 -4.98 8.69
C PHE A 51 -19.22 -4.65 7.74
N TRP A 52 -19.55 -4.26 6.51
CA TRP A 52 -18.58 -3.72 5.56
C TRP A 52 -19.13 -2.49 4.83
N TYR A 53 -18.22 -1.62 4.40
CA TYR A 53 -18.55 -0.37 3.72
C TYR A 53 -17.64 -0.17 2.50
N ASP A 54 -18.20 0.35 1.41
CA ASP A 54 -17.39 1.08 0.43
C ASP A 54 -17.03 2.48 0.98
N LYS A 55 -16.11 3.19 0.30
CA LYS A 55 -15.68 4.55 0.68
C LYS A 55 -16.86 5.50 0.93
N LYS A 56 -17.89 5.45 0.07
CA LYS A 56 -19.02 6.39 0.14
C LYS A 56 -19.90 6.09 1.36
N ALA A 57 -20.19 4.83 1.63
CA ALA A 57 -20.97 4.39 2.78
C ALA A 57 -20.21 4.60 4.10
N TRP A 58 -18.88 4.41 4.07
CA TRP A 58 -18.00 4.68 5.21
C TRP A 58 -18.07 6.15 5.63
N GLU A 59 -17.80 7.09 4.72
CA GLU A 59 -17.84 8.53 5.01
C GLU A 59 -19.23 8.99 5.44
N LYS A 60 -20.29 8.35 4.95
CA LYS A 60 -21.67 8.69 5.33
C LYS A 60 -22.06 8.21 6.74
N SER A 61 -21.55 7.06 7.18
CA SER A 61 -22.13 6.37 8.34
C SER A 61 -21.17 5.50 9.16
N GLY A 62 -20.19 4.85 8.53
CA GLY A 62 -19.23 4.01 9.25
C GLY A 62 -18.26 4.84 10.11
N LYS A 63 -17.71 5.91 9.52
CA LYS A 63 -16.65 6.73 10.12
C LYS A 63 -17.02 7.35 11.46
N SER A 64 -18.27 7.77 11.66
CA SER A 64 -18.70 8.41 12.91
C SER A 64 -18.63 7.47 14.12
N VAL A 65 -18.72 6.15 13.91
CA VAL A 65 -18.62 5.14 14.97
C VAL A 65 -17.17 4.89 15.36
N TYR A 66 -16.24 5.07 14.41
CA TYR A 66 -14.81 4.77 14.56
C TYR A 66 -13.94 6.03 14.50
N ASP A 67 -14.53 7.20 14.77
CA ASP A 67 -13.82 8.47 14.68
C ASP A 67 -12.66 8.52 15.68
N GLY A 68 -11.49 8.94 15.21
CA GLY A 68 -10.24 8.92 15.99
C GLY A 68 -9.64 7.53 16.25
N ILE A 69 -10.25 6.44 15.74
CA ILE A 69 -9.69 5.08 15.84
C ILE A 69 -8.95 4.75 14.54
N PRO A 70 -7.63 4.50 14.58
CA PRO A 70 -6.90 4.02 13.40
C PRO A 70 -7.35 2.59 13.06
N PRO A 71 -7.30 2.17 11.79
CA PRO A 71 -7.57 0.78 11.45
C PRO A 71 -6.60 -0.15 12.18
N ALA A 72 -7.08 -1.30 12.63
CA ALA A 72 -6.23 -2.34 13.19
C ALA A 72 -5.20 -2.86 12.17
N GLU A 73 -5.55 -2.79 10.89
CA GLU A 73 -4.70 -3.20 9.79
C GLU A 73 -5.18 -2.58 8.47
N VAL A 74 -4.23 -2.36 7.55
CA VAL A 74 -4.49 -2.06 6.14
C VAL A 74 -3.93 -3.19 5.29
N ILE A 75 -4.76 -3.81 4.46
CA ILE A 75 -4.38 -4.91 3.57
C ILE A 75 -4.44 -4.40 2.13
N TRP A 76 -3.35 -4.59 1.38
CA TRP A 76 -3.26 -4.23 -0.03
C TRP A 76 -3.41 -5.49 -0.87
N THR A 77 -4.35 -5.50 -1.82
CA THR A 77 -4.48 -6.64 -2.74
C THR A 77 -3.48 -6.53 -3.88
N ASP A 78 -3.06 -7.67 -4.45
CA ASP A 78 -2.08 -7.66 -5.55
C ASP A 78 -2.54 -6.88 -6.79
N ARG A 79 -3.85 -6.64 -6.94
CA ARG A 79 -4.44 -5.95 -8.10
C ARG A 79 -4.76 -4.49 -7.84
N CYS A 80 -4.45 -3.97 -6.66
CA CYS A 80 -4.93 -2.65 -6.26
C CYS A 80 -4.35 -1.50 -7.09
N TRP A 81 -3.16 -1.70 -7.69
CA TRP A 81 -2.48 -0.74 -8.58
C TRP A 81 -2.32 -1.23 -10.03
N GLY A 82 -2.93 -2.34 -10.44
CA GLY A 82 -2.72 -2.97 -11.75
C GLY A 82 -2.04 -4.33 -11.66
N GLU A 83 -1.41 -4.78 -12.75
CA GLU A 83 -0.59 -5.99 -12.72
C GLU A 83 0.72 -5.70 -12.00
N LYS A 84 0.88 -6.32 -10.84
CA LYS A 84 2.10 -6.26 -10.04
C LYS A 84 3.21 -7.04 -10.73
N THR A 85 4.37 -6.43 -10.90
CA THR A 85 5.58 -7.10 -11.40
C THR A 85 6.23 -7.90 -10.27
N ASP A 86 6.53 -9.16 -10.53
CA ASP A 86 7.34 -9.98 -9.63
C ASP A 86 8.81 -9.54 -9.69
N GLY A 87 9.57 -9.79 -8.61
CA GLY A 87 11.00 -9.50 -8.55
C GLY A 87 11.35 -8.13 -8.01
N TYR A 88 12.59 -7.71 -8.26
CA TYR A 88 13.22 -6.56 -7.59
C TYR A 88 13.72 -5.49 -8.58
N ASP A 89 13.21 -5.51 -9.82
CA ASP A 89 13.48 -4.46 -10.79
C ASP A 89 12.76 -3.16 -10.38
N GLU A 90 13.19 -2.03 -10.96
CA GLU A 90 12.59 -0.72 -10.68
C GLU A 90 11.11 -0.66 -11.04
N VAL A 91 10.31 0.03 -10.25
CA VAL A 91 8.86 0.18 -10.48
C VAL A 91 8.55 1.64 -10.75
N TYR A 92 7.75 1.88 -11.79
CA TYR A 92 7.19 3.19 -12.07
C TYR A 92 5.71 3.20 -11.70
N ILE A 93 5.29 4.18 -10.90
CA ILE A 93 3.88 4.42 -10.61
C ILE A 93 3.47 5.80 -11.10
N TYR A 94 2.23 5.91 -11.57
CA TYR A 94 1.60 7.20 -11.88
C TYR A 94 0.56 7.53 -10.82
N VAL A 95 0.60 8.75 -10.28
CA VAL A 95 -0.29 9.27 -9.23
C VAL A 95 -1.23 10.31 -9.85
N PRO A 96 -2.50 9.97 -10.15
CA PRO A 96 -3.39 10.85 -10.90
C PRO A 96 -3.76 12.16 -10.20
N GLU A 97 -3.75 12.17 -8.87
CA GLU A 97 -4.12 13.33 -8.07
C GLU A 97 -3.10 14.46 -8.18
N THR A 98 -1.81 14.13 -8.22
CA THR A 98 -0.70 15.09 -8.34
C THR A 98 -0.19 15.21 -9.77
N GLN A 99 -0.58 14.30 -10.67
CA GLN A 99 -0.08 14.21 -12.04
C GLN A 99 1.44 13.97 -12.11
N GLU A 100 1.93 13.09 -11.25
CA GLU A 100 3.35 12.77 -11.12
C GLU A 100 3.62 11.30 -11.40
N ILE A 101 4.83 11.00 -11.86
CA ILE A 101 5.37 9.64 -11.94
C ILE A 101 6.40 9.49 -10.82
N ILE A 102 6.35 8.38 -10.09
CA ILE A 102 7.38 8.00 -9.13
C ILE A 102 8.13 6.78 -9.64
N ARG A 103 9.45 6.88 -9.74
CA ARG A 103 10.37 5.75 -9.93
C ARG A 103 10.79 5.23 -8.57
N ILE A 104 10.76 3.92 -8.36
CA ILE A 104 11.05 3.25 -7.09
C ILE A 104 12.05 2.13 -7.34
N GLU A 105 13.11 2.06 -6.54
CA GLU A 105 14.09 0.99 -6.59
C GLU A 105 14.64 0.59 -5.20
N GLU A 106 15.13 -0.65 -5.12
CA GLU A 106 15.91 -1.13 -3.97
C GLU A 106 17.26 -0.38 -3.91
N GLY A 107 17.68 -0.01 -2.70
CA GLY A 107 18.98 0.60 -2.49
C GLY A 107 20.13 -0.30 -2.90
N THR A 108 21.20 0.31 -3.42
CA THR A 108 22.44 -0.39 -3.79
C THR A 108 23.35 -0.69 -2.59
N GLY A 109 22.97 -0.23 -1.38
CA GLY A 109 23.72 -0.42 -0.14
C GLY A 109 24.96 0.47 -0.01
N ASP A 110 25.19 1.38 -0.97
CA ASP A 110 26.35 2.27 -1.02
C ASP A 110 26.08 3.66 -0.44
N ASN A 111 24.81 4.00 -0.20
CA ASN A 111 24.40 5.32 0.28
C ASN A 111 23.93 5.36 1.74
N LEU A 112 24.40 4.43 2.58
CA LEU A 112 24.23 4.49 4.03
C LEU A 112 25.40 5.20 4.69
N LEU A 113 25.12 6.21 5.51
CA LEU A 113 26.15 6.87 6.31
C LEU A 113 26.54 5.99 7.50
N ALA A 114 27.75 6.20 8.03
CA ALA A 114 28.19 5.50 9.25
C ALA A 114 27.22 5.73 10.43
N GLU A 115 26.65 6.93 10.53
CA GLU A 115 25.66 7.28 11.54
C GLU A 115 24.33 6.53 11.37
N ASP A 116 23.95 6.18 10.13
CA ASP A 116 22.74 5.39 9.86
C ASP A 116 22.96 3.92 10.28
N VAL A 117 24.14 3.39 9.97
CA VAL A 117 24.54 2.03 10.39
C VAL A 117 24.65 1.95 11.92
N GLU A 118 25.17 2.98 12.58
CA GLU A 118 25.19 3.07 14.04
C GLU A 118 23.78 3.12 14.66
N GLN A 119 22.81 3.68 13.94
CA GLN A 119 21.39 3.69 14.33
C GLN A 119 20.66 2.37 14.00
N GLY A 120 21.31 1.44 13.30
CA GLY A 120 20.77 0.12 12.98
C GLY A 120 20.13 0.00 11.59
N TYR A 121 20.24 1.03 10.74
CA TYR A 121 19.79 0.93 9.36
C TYR A 121 20.77 0.09 8.54
N VAL A 122 20.23 -0.83 7.73
CA VAL A 122 21.01 -1.80 6.94
C VAL A 122 20.71 -1.74 5.45
N ASP A 123 19.64 -1.06 5.06
CA ASP A 123 19.20 -0.93 3.67
C ASP A 123 18.35 0.34 3.49
N TYR A 124 17.93 0.64 2.25
CA TYR A 124 17.02 1.75 1.96
C TYR A 124 16.20 1.51 0.68
N ILE A 125 15.10 2.26 0.57
CA ILE A 125 14.32 2.42 -0.67
C ILE A 125 14.73 3.74 -1.29
N TYR A 126 15.02 3.77 -2.58
CA TYR A 126 15.25 5.00 -3.32
C TYR A 126 14.06 5.33 -4.21
N TYR A 127 13.65 6.60 -4.25
CA TYR A 127 12.57 7.06 -5.12
C TYR A 127 12.82 8.45 -5.71
N GLU A 128 12.32 8.66 -6.92
CA GLU A 128 12.40 9.92 -7.67
C GLU A 128 11.01 10.28 -8.21
N GLN A 129 10.62 11.54 -8.09
CA GLN A 129 9.33 12.08 -8.51
C GLN A 129 9.51 12.97 -9.74
N TYR A 130 8.67 12.77 -10.75
CA TYR A 130 8.69 13.50 -12.00
C TYR A 130 7.32 14.12 -12.29
N GLU A 131 7.30 15.40 -12.67
CA GLU A 131 6.09 16.06 -13.13
C GLU A 131 5.72 15.58 -14.55
N LEU A 132 4.42 15.41 -14.83
CA LEU A 132 3.91 15.22 -16.19
C LEU A 132 3.92 16.54 -17.00
N ALA A 133 5.13 17.07 -17.23
CA ALA A 133 5.41 18.25 -18.03
C ALA A 133 6.31 17.89 -19.22
N PRO A 134 6.46 18.78 -20.23
CA PRO A 134 7.49 18.62 -21.26
C PRO A 134 8.85 18.38 -20.60
N ASP A 135 9.61 17.41 -21.13
CA ASP A 135 10.91 16.96 -20.61
C ASP A 135 10.88 16.23 -19.26
N MET A 136 9.70 16.00 -18.67
CA MET A 136 9.46 15.20 -17.46
C MET A 136 10.49 15.50 -16.35
N PRO A 137 10.58 16.77 -15.90
CA PRO A 137 11.59 17.17 -14.94
C PRO A 137 11.39 16.44 -13.62
N GLU A 138 12.51 16.07 -12.98
CA GLU A 138 12.51 15.62 -11.59
C GLU A 138 12.12 16.81 -10.70
N CYS A 139 11.11 16.63 -9.86
CA CYS A 139 10.61 17.66 -8.95
C CYS A 139 11.02 17.40 -7.49
N ASP A 140 11.17 16.14 -7.09
CA ASP A 140 11.50 15.73 -5.73
C ASP A 140 12.01 14.28 -5.73
N GLY A 141 12.50 13.80 -4.59
CA GLY A 141 13.00 12.44 -4.43
C GLY A 141 13.54 12.20 -3.03
N GLY A 142 13.89 10.96 -2.73
CA GLY A 142 14.39 10.66 -1.40
C GLY A 142 14.78 9.21 -1.16
N GLN A 143 15.15 8.98 0.09
CA GLN A 143 15.52 7.68 0.61
C GLN A 143 14.69 7.33 1.84
N ILE A 144 14.21 6.10 1.90
CA ILE A 144 13.54 5.55 3.07
C ILE A 144 14.46 4.51 3.68
N LEU A 145 15.08 4.85 4.82
CA LEU A 145 16.00 3.95 5.53
C LEU A 145 15.25 2.76 6.15
N LEU A 146 15.88 1.58 6.12
CA LEU A 146 15.30 0.32 6.59
C LEU A 146 16.21 -0.33 7.66
N GLU A 147 15.60 -0.81 8.75
CA GLU A 147 16.28 -1.54 9.84
C GLU A 147 16.49 -3.04 9.54
N GLU A 148 15.93 -3.52 8.44
CA GLU A 148 16.11 -4.88 7.90
C GLU A 148 16.32 -4.81 6.39
N LEU A 149 16.85 -5.89 5.79
CA LEU A 149 17.11 -5.90 4.34
C LEU A 149 15.81 -5.75 3.55
N PHE A 150 15.85 -5.00 2.45
CA PHE A 150 14.69 -4.76 1.59
C PHE A 150 13.98 -6.06 1.22
N ARG A 151 14.75 -7.08 0.84
CA ARG A 151 14.24 -8.40 0.38
C ARG A 151 13.75 -9.31 1.50
N ASP A 152 14.07 -8.99 2.75
CA ASP A 152 13.50 -9.67 3.92
C ASP A 152 12.12 -9.06 4.27
N LYS A 153 11.98 -7.74 4.07
CA LYS A 153 10.74 -6.99 4.33
C LYS A 153 9.70 -7.11 3.22
N TYR A 154 10.12 -7.01 1.96
CA TYR A 154 9.25 -6.97 0.78
C TYR A 154 9.48 -8.16 -0.12
N LYS A 155 8.40 -8.74 -0.67
CA LYS A 155 8.51 -9.89 -1.60
C LYS A 155 8.92 -9.46 -3.02
N CYS A 156 8.75 -8.18 -3.34
CA CYS A 156 9.08 -7.55 -4.61
C CYS A 156 9.09 -6.03 -4.45
N THR A 157 9.62 -5.29 -5.44
CA THR A 157 9.68 -3.81 -5.39
C THR A 157 8.31 -3.16 -5.22
N ALA A 158 7.27 -3.69 -5.88
CA ALA A 158 5.93 -3.13 -5.80
C ALA A 158 5.29 -3.19 -4.40
N ASP A 159 5.77 -4.05 -3.50
CA ASP A 159 5.25 -4.13 -2.13
C ASP A 159 5.60 -2.91 -1.26
N CYS A 160 6.60 -2.11 -1.66
CA CYS A 160 6.98 -0.91 -0.93
C CYS A 160 6.25 0.37 -1.39
N ILE A 161 5.38 0.29 -2.40
CA ILE A 161 4.58 1.42 -2.90
C ILE A 161 3.88 2.21 -1.77
N PRO A 162 3.21 1.57 -0.77
CA PRO A 162 2.57 2.31 0.32
C PRO A 162 3.54 3.17 1.13
N ASP A 163 4.75 2.67 1.39
CA ASP A 163 5.75 3.38 2.17
C ASP A 163 6.31 4.57 1.38
N VAL A 164 6.52 4.41 0.07
CA VAL A 164 6.91 5.49 -0.83
C VAL A 164 5.83 6.57 -0.93
N LEU A 165 4.56 6.20 -1.11
CA LEU A 165 3.45 7.17 -1.12
C LEU A 165 3.35 7.92 0.21
N SER A 166 3.53 7.21 1.33
CA SER A 166 3.53 7.83 2.66
C SER A 166 4.68 8.82 2.83
N MET A 167 5.86 8.52 2.29
CA MET A 167 7.01 9.42 2.36
C MET A 167 6.83 10.63 1.45
N ALA A 168 6.46 10.42 0.18
CA ALA A 168 6.32 11.46 -0.83
C ALA A 168 5.18 12.45 -0.51
N TYR A 169 4.05 11.95 -0.01
CA TYR A 169 2.82 12.77 0.14
C TYR A 169 2.30 12.87 1.58
N GLY A 170 2.98 12.28 2.56
CA GLY A 170 2.52 12.23 3.94
C GLY A 170 1.32 11.30 4.18
N SER A 171 0.98 10.46 3.19
CA SER A 171 -0.13 9.51 3.28
C SER A 171 0.03 8.38 2.27
N TYR A 172 -0.17 7.14 2.71
CA TYR A 172 -0.20 5.97 1.83
C TYR A 172 -1.52 5.85 1.02
N MET A 173 -2.51 6.70 1.29
CA MET A 173 -3.88 6.57 0.72
C MET A 173 -4.05 7.16 -0.69
N TYR A 174 -2.98 7.61 -1.33
CA TYR A 174 -3.03 8.12 -2.70
C TYR A 174 -3.32 6.97 -3.68
N ASP A 175 -4.21 7.23 -4.64
CA ASP A 175 -4.45 6.29 -5.75
C ASP A 175 -3.25 6.35 -6.70
N CYS A 176 -2.79 5.19 -7.18
CA CYS A 176 -1.75 5.13 -8.18
C CYS A 176 -1.94 3.94 -9.12
N MET A 177 -1.20 3.96 -10.22
CA MET A 177 -1.20 2.89 -11.22
C MET A 177 0.24 2.49 -11.50
N ILE A 178 0.55 1.20 -11.39
CA ILE A 178 1.82 0.65 -11.86
C ILE A 178 1.85 0.79 -13.38
N LEU A 179 2.89 1.44 -13.89
CA LEU A 179 3.12 1.60 -15.31
C LEU A 179 3.81 0.34 -15.85
N PRO A 180 3.33 -0.21 -16.97
CA PRO A 180 3.94 -1.40 -17.56
C PRO A 180 5.34 -1.05 -18.06
N GLN A 181 6.34 -1.82 -17.64
CA GLN A 181 7.64 -1.78 -18.28
C GLN A 181 7.49 -2.30 -19.71
N ARG A 182 8.04 -1.59 -20.69
CA ARG A 182 8.16 -2.14 -22.04
C ARG A 182 9.10 -3.34 -21.96
N SER A 183 8.58 -4.55 -22.15
CA SER A 183 9.41 -5.68 -22.55
C SER A 183 10.03 -5.31 -23.89
N GLU A 184 11.34 -5.05 -23.91
CA GLU A 184 12.13 -5.02 -25.14
C GLU A 184 12.12 -6.43 -25.76
N ASN A 185 11.03 -6.79 -26.42
CA ASN A 185 11.02 -7.93 -27.30
C ASN A 185 11.83 -7.55 -28.54
N GLN A 186 13.01 -8.16 -28.63
CA GLN A 186 13.89 -8.24 -29.80
C GLN A 186 13.16 -8.68 -31.07
#